data_AF-A0A820MTU5-F1
#
_entry.id   AF-A0A820MTU5-F1
#
_cell.length_a   1.000
_cell.length_b   1.000
_cell.length_c   1.000
_cell.angle_alpha   90.00
_cell.angle_beta   90.00
_cell.angle_gamma   90.00
#
_symmetry.space_group_name_H-M   'P 1'
#
loop_
_entity.id
_entity.type
_entity.pdbx_description
1 polymer ?
#
loop_
_entity_poly.entity_id
_entity_poly.type
_entity_poly.pdbx_seq_one_letter_code
_entity_poly.pdbx_strand_id
1 'polypeptide(L)'
;MKEKPSVSANDGENKESITLIWFDPNIGSRENTEITKQQLHSINDYVIFHIDLERCIKFIQTTNKEKIFLITSGSKASQILPRICSFHQIDSIFIFCMKKERYEYLLNEYCNIIGIYINLDDLCKSIKEQTDLVNKQIQTFSFFDQHEKSIKDLSKESAQFLWFQVFNYVIFRLPRDQQAKEQMIQMCKEYYRGNTKEMKLIQEFEQNYRAEDAIRWYSKQSFVYKLINKALRTEDVDLLYKFRFFIGDLSGSLQCQHEKIVKSEEKILNVYRGVILDREEFDKLKENQEKLISTNGYLSTSRDRSLALSFALKPTKRIDVISALFHIRCHIKQIDKNIIFADINEFSDLGEYDKSQKYFQQLFTDSNDEDRAWIEYNIGQVLLCKGEWNKAREYYDRAYDSMMKNKPARIKDSAHVLSGIGDILRKQGKYDEALDYHQRALKIREKYYPFGHVDISYNFSSIGCEY
;
A
#
# COMPACT_ATOMS: atom_id res chain seq x y z
N MET A 1 -6.38 12.47 -54.85
CA MET A 1 -6.14 13.03 -53.51
C MET A 1 -6.01 11.86 -52.55
N LYS A 2 -4.92 11.84 -51.77
CA LYS A 2 -4.68 10.86 -50.70
C LYS A 2 -5.50 11.28 -49.48
N GLU A 3 -6.38 10.41 -48.99
CA GLU A 3 -6.90 10.52 -47.62
C GLU A 3 -6.52 9.26 -46.86
N LYS A 4 -5.73 9.45 -45.80
CA LYS A 4 -5.38 8.44 -44.80
C LYS A 4 -6.63 8.08 -43.99
N PRO A 5 -6.86 6.82 -43.63
CA PRO A 5 -7.65 6.51 -42.45
C PRO A 5 -6.77 6.78 -41.22
N SER A 6 -7.23 7.72 -40.40
CA SER A 6 -6.72 8.03 -39.07
C SER A 6 -6.82 6.80 -38.16
N VAL A 7 -5.68 6.33 -37.70
CA VAL A 7 -5.57 5.41 -36.56
C VAL A 7 -5.97 6.23 -35.32
N SER A 8 -7.19 6.04 -34.83
CA SER A 8 -7.59 6.53 -33.52
C SER A 8 -6.90 5.68 -32.46
N ALA A 9 -5.98 6.29 -31.74
CA ALA A 9 -5.38 5.76 -30.53
C ALA A 9 -6.47 5.45 -29.51
N ASN A 10 -6.73 4.15 -29.28
CA ASN A 10 -7.37 3.71 -28.06
C ASN A 10 -6.26 3.67 -26.99
N ASP A 11 -6.10 4.80 -26.31
CA ASP A 11 -5.31 4.95 -25.09
C ASP A 11 -6.03 4.22 -23.94
N GLY A 12 -5.91 2.88 -23.94
CA GLY A 12 -6.01 2.10 -22.72
C GLY A 12 -4.61 1.98 -22.15
N GLU A 13 -4.30 2.75 -21.11
CA GLU A 13 -3.07 2.60 -20.33
C GLU A 13 -3.00 1.19 -19.74
N ASN A 14 -2.43 0.23 -20.47
CA ASN A 14 -1.87 -0.98 -19.87
C ASN A 14 -0.65 -0.53 -19.04
N LYS A 15 -0.89 -0.03 -17.84
CA LYS A 15 0.07 -0.12 -16.73
C LYS A 15 -0.02 -1.56 -16.20
N GLU A 16 0.87 -1.97 -15.28
CA GLU A 16 0.58 -3.05 -14.31
C GLU A 16 1.10 -4.49 -14.54
N SER A 17 2.27 -4.64 -15.16
CA SER A 17 3.23 -5.68 -14.74
C SER A 17 4.43 -5.02 -14.05
N ILE A 18 4.95 -5.62 -12.97
CA ILE A 18 6.19 -5.16 -12.32
C ILE A 18 7.34 -5.98 -12.88
N THR A 19 8.28 -5.32 -13.53
CA THR A 19 9.47 -5.94 -14.09
C THR A 19 10.66 -5.63 -13.20
N LEU A 20 11.22 -6.67 -12.57
CA LEU A 20 12.41 -6.52 -11.75
C LEU A 20 13.64 -6.63 -12.66
N ILE A 21 14.35 -5.53 -12.86
CA ILE A 21 15.60 -5.51 -13.59
C ILE A 21 16.74 -5.53 -12.58
N TRP A 22 17.66 -6.48 -12.70
CA TRP A 22 18.96 -6.39 -12.06
C TRP A 22 20.02 -5.97 -13.07
N PHE A 23 20.47 -4.73 -12.93
CA PHE A 23 21.65 -4.21 -13.61
C PHE A 23 22.92 -4.44 -12.79
N ASP A 24 23.91 -5.11 -13.36
CA ASP A 24 25.14 -5.56 -12.69
C ASP A 24 24.93 -6.67 -11.63
N PRO A 25 24.51 -7.88 -12.03
CA PRO A 25 24.28 -9.01 -11.12
C PRO A 25 25.55 -9.67 -10.58
N ASN A 26 26.73 -9.29 -11.06
CA ASN A 26 28.00 -9.94 -10.71
C ASN A 26 28.62 -9.34 -9.44
N ILE A 27 27.84 -9.21 -8.38
CA ILE A 27 28.30 -8.69 -7.09
C ILE A 27 28.65 -9.89 -6.21
N GLY A 28 29.95 -10.20 -6.07
CA GLY A 28 30.46 -11.32 -5.25
C GLY A 28 30.94 -12.54 -6.05
N SER A 29 30.95 -13.73 -5.42
CA SER A 29 31.33 -14.99 -6.06
C SER A 29 30.22 -15.53 -7.00
N ARG A 30 30.57 -16.40 -7.95
CA ARG A 30 29.59 -16.99 -8.89
C ARG A 30 28.47 -17.78 -8.19
N GLU A 31 28.80 -18.49 -7.10
CA GLU A 31 27.80 -19.22 -6.30
C GLU A 31 26.80 -18.28 -5.62
N ASN A 32 27.29 -17.15 -5.09
CA ASN A 32 26.42 -16.13 -4.50
C ASN A 32 25.46 -15.57 -5.54
N THR A 33 25.91 -15.32 -6.78
CA THR A 33 25.06 -14.81 -7.86
C THR A 33 23.93 -15.78 -8.24
N GLU A 34 24.14 -17.10 -8.22
CA GLU A 34 23.06 -18.06 -8.54
C GLU A 34 22.01 -18.17 -7.43
N ILE A 35 22.44 -18.24 -6.16
CA ILE A 35 21.54 -18.21 -5.00
C ILE A 35 20.68 -16.94 -5.03
N THR A 36 21.32 -15.83 -5.40
CA THR A 36 20.71 -14.52 -5.50
C THR A 36 19.67 -14.42 -6.61
N LYS A 37 19.95 -14.99 -7.78
CA LYS A 37 18.98 -15.12 -8.87
C LYS A 37 17.77 -15.94 -8.44
N GLN A 38 17.98 -17.06 -7.76
CA GLN A 38 16.91 -17.92 -7.26
C GLN A 38 16.03 -17.21 -6.22
N GLN A 39 16.64 -16.47 -5.28
CA GLN A 39 15.90 -15.73 -4.27
C GLN A 39 15.07 -14.58 -4.88
N LEU A 40 15.57 -13.88 -5.88
CA LEU A 40 14.77 -12.83 -6.53
C LEU A 40 13.61 -13.38 -7.36
N HIS A 41 13.80 -14.48 -8.06
CA HIS A 41 12.69 -15.20 -8.72
C HIS A 41 11.65 -15.72 -7.70
N SER A 42 11.99 -15.82 -6.42
CA SER A 42 11.01 -16.14 -5.38
C SER A 42 10.12 -14.96 -4.98
N ILE A 43 10.51 -13.73 -5.36
CA ILE A 43 9.88 -12.47 -4.95
C ILE A 43 9.15 -11.81 -6.11
N ASN A 44 9.75 -11.79 -7.29
CA ASN A 44 9.14 -11.26 -8.50
C ASN A 44 9.23 -12.30 -9.62
N ASP A 45 8.10 -12.52 -10.28
CA ASP A 45 7.96 -13.55 -11.30
C ASP A 45 8.72 -13.21 -12.58
N TYR A 46 8.98 -11.92 -12.84
CA TYR A 46 9.69 -11.46 -14.04
C TYR A 46 10.95 -10.68 -13.64
N VAL A 47 12.07 -11.42 -13.57
CA VAL A 47 13.39 -10.87 -13.25
C VAL A 47 14.27 -10.92 -14.50
N ILE A 48 14.75 -9.75 -14.93
CA ILE A 48 15.64 -9.60 -16.08
C ILE A 48 17.01 -9.18 -15.59
N PHE A 49 18.04 -9.83 -16.10
CA PHE A 49 19.42 -9.53 -15.74
C PHE A 49 20.13 -8.83 -16.90
N HIS A 50 20.68 -7.64 -16.64
CA HIS A 50 21.49 -6.89 -17.59
C HIS A 50 22.90 -6.65 -17.02
N ILE A 51 23.91 -6.88 -17.85
CA ILE A 51 25.31 -6.57 -17.53
C ILE A 51 25.76 -5.31 -18.30
N ASP A 52 25.15 -5.09 -19.47
CA ASP A 52 25.46 -3.97 -20.36
C ASP A 52 24.48 -2.81 -20.15
N LEU A 53 25.03 -1.59 -19.99
CA LEU A 53 24.28 -0.39 -19.66
C LEU A 53 23.33 0.03 -20.80
N GLU A 54 23.81 0.02 -22.04
CA GLU A 54 23.02 0.47 -23.19
C GLU A 54 21.88 -0.49 -23.49
N ARG A 55 22.12 -1.81 -23.37
CA ARG A 55 21.05 -2.81 -23.48
C ARG A 55 20.01 -2.66 -22.37
N CYS A 56 20.43 -2.37 -21.14
CA CYS A 56 19.51 -2.14 -20.02
C CYS A 56 18.63 -0.91 -20.27
N ILE A 57 19.21 0.21 -20.68
CA ILE A 57 18.47 1.45 -20.95
C ILE A 57 17.54 1.29 -22.15
N LYS A 58 18.01 0.65 -23.23
CA LYS A 58 17.17 0.37 -24.39
C LYS A 58 15.97 -0.51 -24.01
N PHE A 59 16.19 -1.52 -23.18
CA PHE A 59 15.10 -2.35 -22.67
C PHE A 59 14.08 -1.53 -21.89
N ILE A 60 14.56 -0.70 -20.94
CA ILE A 60 13.71 0.22 -20.17
C ILE A 60 12.89 1.12 -21.11
N GLN A 61 13.49 1.69 -22.16
CA GLN A 61 12.80 2.55 -23.12
C GLN A 61 11.75 1.82 -23.98
N THR A 62 11.99 0.54 -24.31
CA THR A 62 11.04 -0.26 -25.10
C THR A 62 9.88 -0.81 -24.27
N THR A 63 10.05 -0.91 -22.95
CA THR A 63 9.06 -1.43 -22.02
C THR A 63 8.18 -0.28 -21.50
N ASN A 64 7.21 0.12 -22.32
CA ASN A 64 6.37 1.30 -22.09
C ASN A 64 5.09 1.03 -21.27
N LYS A 65 4.85 -0.20 -20.84
CA LYS A 65 3.60 -0.66 -20.20
C LYS A 65 3.77 -1.25 -18.79
N GLU A 66 5.00 -1.29 -18.28
CA GLU A 66 5.32 -1.99 -17.03
C GLU A 66 5.99 -1.04 -16.03
N LYS A 67 5.67 -1.18 -14.73
CA LYS A 67 6.43 -0.54 -13.67
C LYS A 67 7.75 -1.29 -13.50
N ILE A 68 8.86 -0.58 -13.48
CA ILE A 68 10.19 -1.18 -13.40
C ILE A 68 10.76 -1.01 -12.00
N PHE A 69 11.14 -2.13 -11.41
CA PHE A 69 11.95 -2.15 -10.20
C PHE A 69 13.39 -2.40 -10.61
N LEU A 70 14.30 -1.50 -10.27
CA LEU A 70 15.70 -1.63 -10.67
C LEU A 70 16.58 -1.96 -9.47
N ILE A 71 17.33 -3.05 -9.55
CA ILE A 71 18.45 -3.36 -8.67
C ILE A 71 19.73 -2.97 -9.39
N THR A 72 20.60 -2.21 -8.73
CA THR A 72 21.90 -1.83 -9.27
C THR A 72 23.01 -1.97 -8.23
N SER A 73 24.24 -2.18 -8.68
CA SER A 73 25.41 -2.11 -7.80
C SER A 73 25.75 -0.67 -7.45
N GLY A 74 26.34 -0.43 -6.28
CA GLY A 74 26.77 0.92 -5.90
C GLY A 74 27.75 1.54 -6.91
N SER A 75 28.64 0.75 -7.49
CA SER A 75 29.62 1.22 -8.49
C SER A 75 28.99 1.61 -9.82
N LYS A 76 27.84 1.02 -10.18
CA LYS A 76 27.12 1.30 -11.42
C LYS A 76 25.92 2.23 -11.24
N ALA A 77 25.46 2.46 -10.02
CA ALA A 77 24.39 3.37 -9.68
C ALA A 77 24.62 4.78 -10.25
N SER A 78 25.81 5.36 -10.05
CA SER A 78 26.15 6.69 -10.55
C SER A 78 26.16 6.81 -12.09
N GLN A 79 26.26 5.69 -12.81
CA GLN A 79 26.24 5.67 -14.28
C GLN A 79 24.82 5.57 -14.84
N ILE A 80 23.97 4.76 -14.19
CA ILE A 80 22.61 4.50 -14.68
C ILE A 80 21.60 5.54 -14.19
N LEU A 81 21.70 5.99 -12.93
CA LEU A 81 20.71 6.88 -12.29
C LEU A 81 20.45 8.19 -13.06
N PRO A 82 21.46 8.95 -13.52
CA PRO A 82 21.22 10.18 -14.27
C PRO A 82 20.50 9.98 -15.61
N ARG A 83 20.54 8.76 -16.16
CA ARG A 83 19.97 8.43 -17.47
C ARG A 83 18.55 7.88 -17.38
N ILE A 84 18.12 7.42 -16.22
CA ILE A 84 16.81 6.80 -16.01
C ILE A 84 15.89 7.61 -15.10
N CYS A 85 16.41 8.62 -14.38
CA CYS A 85 15.64 9.41 -13.43
C CYS A 85 14.47 10.19 -14.08
N SER A 86 14.51 10.42 -15.38
CA SER A 86 13.43 11.06 -16.14
C SER A 86 12.37 10.08 -16.66
N PHE A 87 12.55 8.77 -16.48
CA PHE A 87 11.61 7.77 -16.98
C PHE A 87 10.51 7.47 -15.96
N HIS A 88 9.27 7.82 -16.30
CA HIS A 88 8.09 7.59 -15.46
C HIS A 88 7.82 6.11 -15.14
N GLN A 89 8.36 5.18 -15.93
CA GLN A 89 8.22 3.74 -15.69
C GLN A 89 9.11 3.22 -14.54
N ILE A 90 10.12 3.98 -14.08
CA ILE A 90 11.00 3.56 -12.97
C ILE A 90 10.34 3.95 -11.64
N ASP A 91 9.72 2.96 -11.00
CA ASP A 91 8.97 3.16 -9.75
C ASP A 91 9.90 3.08 -8.52
N SER A 92 10.70 2.02 -8.43
CA SER A 92 11.51 1.72 -7.24
C SER A 92 12.93 1.30 -7.62
N ILE A 93 13.93 1.88 -6.96
CA ILE A 93 15.35 1.57 -7.16
C ILE A 93 15.95 1.03 -5.86
N PHE A 94 16.68 -0.07 -5.96
CA PHE A 94 17.37 -0.73 -4.86
C PHE A 94 18.87 -0.80 -5.18
N ILE A 95 19.71 -0.35 -4.25
CA ILE A 95 21.17 -0.44 -4.41
C ILE A 95 21.68 -1.61 -3.58
N PHE A 96 22.33 -2.58 -4.21
CA PHE A 96 22.97 -3.69 -3.52
C PHE A 96 24.49 -3.50 -3.53
N CYS A 97 25.12 -3.33 -2.36
CA CYS A 97 26.56 -3.10 -2.29
C CYS A 97 27.18 -3.50 -0.94
N MET A 98 28.47 -3.85 -0.97
CA MET A 98 29.21 -4.26 0.23
C MET A 98 29.62 -3.08 1.13
N LYS A 99 29.60 -1.84 0.62
CA LYS A 99 30.07 -0.63 1.32
C LYS A 99 29.01 0.45 1.28
N LYS A 100 28.04 0.38 2.20
CA LYS A 100 26.87 1.26 2.22
C LYS A 100 27.23 2.74 2.37
N GLU A 101 28.11 3.09 3.31
CA GLU A 101 28.44 4.50 3.65
C GLU A 101 28.92 5.31 2.43
N ARG A 102 29.60 4.64 1.48
CA ARG A 102 30.13 5.29 0.28
C ARG A 102 29.02 5.82 -0.65
N TYR A 103 27.82 5.27 -0.58
CA TYR A 103 26.75 5.53 -1.54
C TYR A 103 25.52 6.17 -0.89
N GLU A 104 25.54 6.46 0.41
CA GLU A 104 24.40 7.06 1.12
C GLU A 104 24.00 8.43 0.57
N TYR A 105 24.94 9.19 -0.01
CA TYR A 105 24.64 10.47 -0.65
C TYR A 105 23.60 10.34 -1.78
N LEU A 106 23.51 9.19 -2.45
CA LEU A 106 22.55 8.96 -3.54
C LEU A 106 21.09 8.96 -3.04
N LEU A 107 20.85 8.59 -1.77
CA LEU A 107 19.51 8.62 -1.18
C LEU A 107 18.94 10.03 -1.08
N ASN A 108 19.81 11.03 -0.94
CA ASN A 108 19.41 12.43 -0.89
C ASN A 108 19.23 13.04 -2.30
N GLU A 109 19.90 12.46 -3.30
CA GLU A 109 19.89 12.96 -4.68
C GLU A 109 18.74 12.38 -5.52
N TYR A 110 18.30 11.14 -5.21
CA TYR A 110 17.25 10.45 -5.98
C TYR A 110 16.16 9.89 -5.06
N CYS A 111 14.95 10.45 -5.16
CA CYS A 111 13.79 10.06 -4.35
C CYS A 111 13.27 8.65 -4.62
N ASN A 112 13.49 8.08 -5.82
CA ASN A 112 13.02 6.74 -6.17
C ASN A 112 13.91 5.63 -5.58
N ILE A 113 15.00 5.96 -4.89
CA ILE A 113 15.84 4.98 -4.21
C ILE A 113 15.21 4.60 -2.87
N ILE A 114 14.71 3.37 -2.79
CA ILE A 114 14.05 2.83 -1.60
C ILE A 114 15.06 2.52 -0.49
N GLY A 115 16.27 2.10 -0.87
CA GLY A 115 17.33 1.81 0.09
C GLY A 115 18.62 1.28 -0.52
N ILE A 116 19.64 1.21 0.34
CA ILE A 116 20.95 0.62 0.08
C ILE A 116 21.12 -0.57 1.01
N TYR A 117 21.38 -1.74 0.44
CA TYR A 117 21.36 -3.03 1.12
C TYR A 117 22.72 -3.71 1.00
N ILE A 118 23.20 -4.22 2.14
CA ILE A 118 24.42 -5.04 2.23
C ILE A 118 24.04 -6.53 2.24
N ASN A 119 22.91 -6.85 2.87
CA ASN A 119 22.37 -8.21 2.93
C ASN A 119 21.29 -8.42 1.86
N LEU A 120 21.40 -9.55 1.18
CA LEU A 120 20.46 -9.99 0.16
C LEU A 120 19.07 -10.30 0.74
N ASP A 121 18.98 -10.84 1.95
CA ASP A 121 17.69 -11.12 2.58
C ASP A 121 16.91 -9.82 2.87
N ASP A 122 17.61 -8.76 3.28
CA ASP A 122 17.00 -7.43 3.51
C ASP A 122 16.58 -6.76 2.20
N LEU A 123 17.40 -6.88 1.15
CA LEU A 123 17.05 -6.45 -0.20
C LEU A 123 15.78 -7.17 -0.67
N CYS A 124 15.79 -8.49 -0.56
CA CYS A 124 14.69 -9.38 -0.93
C CYS A 124 13.40 -9.02 -0.19
N LYS A 125 13.48 -8.81 1.12
CA LYS A 125 12.37 -8.38 1.96
C LYS A 125 11.82 -7.03 1.48
N SER A 126 12.69 -6.07 1.21
CA SER A 126 12.28 -4.73 0.79
C SER A 126 11.67 -4.71 -0.62
N ILE A 127 12.23 -5.46 -1.56
CA ILE A 127 11.62 -5.67 -2.88
C ILE A 127 10.24 -6.28 -2.71
N LYS A 128 10.09 -7.31 -1.87
CA LYS A 128 8.80 -7.94 -1.61
C LYS A 128 7.79 -6.96 -0.99
N GLU A 129 8.21 -6.12 -0.05
CA GLU A 129 7.37 -5.07 0.53
C GLU A 129 6.90 -4.07 -0.53
N GLN A 130 7.79 -3.62 -1.42
CA GLN A 130 7.42 -2.73 -2.53
C GLN A 130 6.55 -3.41 -3.58
N THR A 131 6.85 -4.67 -3.91
CA THR A 131 6.04 -5.46 -4.84
C THR A 131 4.64 -5.69 -4.25
N ASP A 132 4.52 -5.96 -2.95
CA ASP A 132 3.24 -6.06 -2.26
C ASP A 132 2.50 -4.72 -2.22
N LEU A 133 3.21 -3.59 -2.05
CA LEU A 133 2.62 -2.25 -2.09
C LEU A 133 2.07 -1.94 -3.48
N VAL A 134 2.87 -2.09 -4.53
CA VAL A 134 2.43 -1.86 -5.90
C VAL A 134 1.31 -2.84 -6.26
N ASN A 135 1.41 -4.13 -5.93
CA ASN A 135 0.32 -5.08 -6.15
C ASN A 135 -0.99 -4.75 -5.41
N LYS A 136 -0.93 -3.98 -4.32
CA LYS A 136 -2.11 -3.53 -3.56
C LYS A 136 -2.67 -2.19 -4.06
N GLN A 137 -1.80 -1.32 -4.58
CA GLN A 137 -2.16 -0.07 -5.27
C GLN A 137 -2.86 -0.36 -6.60
N ILE A 138 -2.62 -1.54 -7.20
CA ILE A 138 -3.31 -1.94 -8.42
C ILE A 138 -4.76 -2.39 -8.14
N GLN A 139 -5.61 -1.45 -7.73
CA GLN A 139 -7.05 -1.51 -7.95
C GLN A 139 -7.41 -0.29 -8.78
N THR A 140 -7.53 -0.47 -10.09
CA THR A 140 -8.14 0.54 -10.94
C THR A 140 -9.59 0.75 -10.46
N PHE A 141 -9.88 1.96 -10.02
CA PHE A 141 -11.22 2.38 -9.65
C PHE A 141 -11.88 3.08 -10.83
N SER A 142 -12.99 2.54 -11.29
CA SER A 142 -13.89 3.21 -12.24
C SER A 142 -15.13 3.67 -11.50
N PHE A 143 -15.51 4.94 -11.68
CA PHE A 143 -16.60 5.58 -10.95
C PHE A 143 -17.80 5.82 -11.87
N PHE A 144 -19.01 5.54 -11.38
CA PHE A 144 -20.25 5.71 -12.14
C PHE A 144 -21.34 6.38 -11.28
N ASP A 145 -22.12 7.28 -11.86
CA ASP A 145 -23.21 7.94 -11.14
C ASP A 145 -24.40 6.98 -10.95
N GLN A 146 -24.90 6.84 -9.70
CA GLN A 146 -25.95 5.87 -9.33
C GLN A 146 -27.28 6.05 -10.09
N HIS A 147 -27.54 7.26 -10.59
CA HIS A 147 -28.82 7.64 -11.19
C HIS A 147 -28.69 8.07 -12.66
N GLU A 148 -27.50 8.02 -13.25
CA GLU A 148 -27.32 8.35 -14.66
C GLU A 148 -27.85 7.19 -15.52
N LYS A 149 -29.08 7.33 -16.02
CA LYS A 149 -29.58 6.49 -17.11
C LYS A 149 -28.86 6.87 -18.39
N SER A 150 -27.69 6.28 -18.59
CA SER A 150 -26.90 6.46 -19.81
C SER A 150 -27.64 5.89 -21.03
N ILE A 151 -27.89 6.73 -22.04
CA ILE A 151 -28.15 6.33 -23.44
C ILE A 151 -26.80 6.11 -24.18
N LYS A 152 -25.67 6.18 -23.45
CA LYS A 152 -24.32 6.05 -23.99
C LYS A 152 -23.99 4.57 -24.22
N ASP A 153 -23.21 4.32 -25.26
CA ASP A 153 -22.73 2.99 -25.64
C ASP A 153 -21.67 2.51 -24.62
N LEU A 154 -22.12 1.76 -23.61
CA LEU A 154 -21.29 1.21 -22.55
C LEU A 154 -20.14 0.32 -23.06
N SER A 155 -20.21 -0.18 -24.30
CA SER A 155 -19.09 -0.94 -24.90
C SER A 155 -17.87 -0.06 -25.20
N LYS A 156 -18.06 1.27 -25.34
CA LYS A 156 -17.00 2.24 -25.63
C LYS A 156 -16.38 2.89 -24.39
N GLU A 157 -17.11 2.96 -23.28
CA GLU A 157 -16.64 3.56 -22.02
C GLU A 157 -16.40 2.54 -20.89
N SER A 158 -16.92 1.32 -21.00
CA SER A 158 -16.88 0.30 -19.93
C SER A 158 -16.54 -1.11 -20.42
N ALA A 159 -15.70 -1.22 -21.44
CA ALA A 159 -15.20 -2.50 -21.94
C ALA A 159 -14.69 -3.43 -20.82
N GLN A 160 -14.10 -2.86 -19.76
CA GLN A 160 -13.61 -3.59 -18.58
C GLN A 160 -14.75 -4.17 -17.71
N PHE A 161 -15.85 -3.44 -17.52
CA PHE A 161 -17.01 -3.94 -16.77
C PHE A 161 -17.71 -5.07 -17.54
N LEU A 162 -17.91 -4.87 -18.86
CA LEU A 162 -18.50 -5.89 -19.73
C LEU A 162 -17.59 -7.12 -19.86
N TRP A 163 -16.28 -6.92 -19.92
CA TRP A 163 -15.29 -8.00 -19.96
C TRP A 163 -15.47 -8.95 -18.78
N PHE A 164 -15.52 -8.45 -17.54
CA PHE A 164 -15.67 -9.33 -16.39
C PHE A 164 -17.00 -10.10 -16.39
N GLN A 165 -18.10 -9.46 -16.81
CA GLN A 165 -19.40 -10.14 -16.91
C GLN A 165 -19.40 -11.24 -17.97
N VAL A 166 -18.82 -10.96 -19.15
CA VAL A 166 -18.66 -11.95 -20.23
C VAL A 166 -17.70 -13.06 -19.80
N PHE A 167 -16.60 -12.72 -19.15
CA PHE A 167 -15.64 -13.67 -18.60
C PHE A 167 -16.33 -14.62 -17.61
N ASN A 168 -17.08 -14.08 -16.65
CA ASN A 168 -17.81 -14.89 -15.68
C ASN A 168 -18.85 -15.79 -16.38
N TYR A 169 -19.57 -15.27 -17.38
CA TYR A 169 -20.51 -16.07 -18.17
C TYR A 169 -19.82 -17.22 -18.93
N VAL A 170 -18.64 -16.98 -19.49
CA VAL A 170 -17.87 -17.97 -20.27
C VAL A 170 -17.20 -18.99 -19.35
N ILE A 171 -16.59 -18.58 -18.24
CA ILE A 171 -15.80 -19.46 -17.36
C ILE A 171 -16.64 -20.60 -16.77
N PHE A 172 -17.93 -20.35 -16.50
CA PHE A 172 -18.86 -21.39 -16.03
C PHE A 172 -19.25 -22.42 -17.08
N ARG A 173 -19.03 -22.13 -18.36
CA ARG A 173 -19.38 -23.02 -19.50
C ARG A 173 -18.19 -23.77 -20.06
N LEU A 174 -16.97 -23.39 -19.67
CA LEU A 174 -15.78 -24.09 -20.11
C LEU A 174 -15.63 -25.46 -19.40
N PRO A 175 -15.01 -26.45 -20.04
CA PRO A 175 -14.73 -27.74 -19.40
C PRO A 175 -13.79 -27.56 -18.21
N ARG A 176 -14.21 -28.09 -17.05
CA ARG A 176 -13.48 -28.08 -15.77
C ARG A 176 -13.10 -29.50 -15.35
N ASP A 177 -12.70 -30.31 -16.31
CA ASP A 177 -12.30 -31.70 -16.11
C ASP A 177 -10.88 -31.81 -15.53
N GLN A 178 -10.45 -33.05 -15.29
CA GLN A 178 -9.12 -33.36 -14.79
C GLN A 178 -8.01 -32.84 -15.73
N GLN A 179 -8.27 -32.79 -17.04
CA GLN A 179 -7.33 -32.23 -18.02
C GLN A 179 -7.12 -30.72 -17.78
N ALA A 180 -8.17 -29.98 -17.46
CA ALA A 180 -8.07 -28.57 -17.08
C ALA A 180 -7.22 -28.38 -15.81
N LYS A 181 -7.39 -29.24 -14.80
CA LYS A 181 -6.57 -29.24 -13.58
C LYS A 181 -5.09 -29.49 -13.91
N GLU A 182 -4.79 -30.47 -14.74
CA GLU A 182 -3.40 -30.81 -15.14
C GLU A 182 -2.74 -29.68 -15.94
N GLN A 183 -3.47 -29.08 -16.89
CA GLN A 183 -2.98 -27.90 -17.63
C GLN A 183 -2.63 -26.74 -16.72
N MET A 184 -3.51 -26.44 -15.75
CA MET A 184 -3.28 -25.39 -14.75
C MET A 184 -2.02 -25.68 -13.93
N ILE A 185 -1.89 -26.90 -13.40
CA ILE A 185 -0.75 -27.31 -12.56
C ILE A 185 0.55 -27.29 -13.34
N GLN A 186 0.56 -27.81 -14.58
CA GLN A 186 1.76 -27.83 -15.41
C GLN A 186 2.26 -26.41 -15.69
N MET A 187 1.35 -25.50 -16.08
CA MET A 187 1.70 -24.10 -16.26
C MET A 187 2.22 -23.47 -14.96
N CYS A 188 1.61 -23.77 -13.80
CA CYS A 188 2.11 -23.26 -12.52
C CYS A 188 3.51 -23.81 -12.19
N LYS A 189 3.79 -25.09 -12.46
CA LYS A 189 5.12 -25.70 -12.25
C LYS A 189 6.17 -25.06 -13.15
N GLU A 190 5.81 -24.73 -14.39
CA GLU A 190 6.69 -24.02 -15.33
C GLU A 190 6.92 -22.57 -14.89
N TYR A 191 5.85 -21.87 -14.49
CA TYR A 191 5.89 -20.49 -14.05
C TYR A 191 6.74 -20.32 -12.76
N TYR A 192 6.57 -21.22 -11.79
CA TYR A 192 7.30 -21.20 -10.52
C TYR A 192 8.54 -22.10 -10.51
N ARG A 193 9.10 -22.43 -11.68
CA ARG A 193 10.30 -23.27 -11.78
C ARG A 193 11.45 -22.64 -11.00
N GLY A 194 11.94 -23.35 -9.99
CA GLY A 194 13.00 -22.87 -9.09
C GLY A 194 12.51 -22.18 -7.81
N ASN A 195 11.23 -21.82 -7.69
CA ASN A 195 10.65 -21.31 -6.45
C ASN A 195 10.21 -22.48 -5.55
N THR A 196 11.11 -22.93 -4.68
CA THR A 196 10.88 -24.11 -3.81
C THR A 196 9.64 -23.98 -2.92
N LYS A 197 9.26 -22.76 -2.53
CA LYS A 197 8.11 -22.51 -1.65
C LYS A 197 6.78 -22.67 -2.39
N GLU A 198 6.66 -22.03 -3.56
CA GLU A 198 5.47 -22.18 -4.41
C GLU A 198 5.38 -23.59 -5.00
N MET A 199 6.50 -24.23 -5.35
CA MET A 199 6.51 -25.61 -5.81
C MET A 199 5.94 -26.58 -4.77
N LYS A 200 6.24 -26.39 -3.48
CA LYS A 200 5.61 -27.18 -2.39
C LYS A 200 4.11 -26.94 -2.30
N LEU A 201 3.66 -25.69 -2.45
CA LEU A 201 2.23 -25.35 -2.45
C LEU A 201 1.50 -25.94 -3.66
N ILE A 202 2.14 -25.97 -4.83
CA ILE A 202 1.59 -26.60 -6.05
C ILE A 202 1.47 -28.11 -5.87
N GLN A 203 2.47 -28.76 -5.27
CA GLN A 203 2.41 -30.19 -4.95
C GLN A 203 1.30 -30.50 -3.92
N GLU A 204 1.20 -29.69 -2.86
CA GLU A 204 0.12 -29.80 -1.86
C GLU A 204 -1.26 -29.65 -2.53
N PHE A 205 -1.41 -28.68 -3.43
CA PHE A 205 -2.63 -28.45 -4.20
C PHE A 205 -2.94 -29.64 -5.11
N GLU A 206 -1.97 -30.14 -5.87
CA GLU A 206 -2.14 -31.25 -6.80
C GLU A 206 -2.70 -32.50 -6.10
N GLN A 207 -2.16 -32.82 -4.92
CA GLN A 207 -2.48 -34.01 -4.13
C GLN A 207 -3.77 -33.87 -3.31
N ASN A 208 -3.98 -32.71 -2.67
CA ASN A 208 -4.97 -32.59 -1.60
C ASN A 208 -6.16 -31.67 -1.94
N TYR A 209 -6.13 -30.95 -3.06
CA TYR A 209 -7.17 -29.98 -3.39
C TYR A 209 -8.55 -30.62 -3.57
N ARG A 210 -9.56 -29.99 -2.95
CA ARG A 210 -10.99 -30.26 -3.13
C ARG A 210 -11.70 -28.95 -3.50
N ALA A 211 -12.77 -29.04 -4.28
CA ALA A 211 -13.54 -27.87 -4.71
C ALA A 211 -14.04 -27.00 -3.53
N GLU A 212 -14.40 -27.64 -2.41
CA GLU A 212 -14.84 -26.97 -1.17
C GLU A 212 -13.75 -26.08 -0.53
N ASP A 213 -12.47 -26.37 -0.79
CA ASP A 213 -11.33 -25.62 -0.26
C ASP A 213 -10.98 -24.40 -1.13
N ALA A 214 -11.70 -24.12 -2.22
CA ALA A 214 -11.34 -23.06 -3.17
C ALA A 214 -11.18 -21.68 -2.49
N ILE A 215 -12.12 -21.29 -1.62
CA ILE A 215 -12.04 -20.02 -0.87
C ILE A 215 -10.82 -20.00 0.07
N ARG A 216 -10.51 -21.11 0.72
CA ARG A 216 -9.34 -21.24 1.61
C ARG A 216 -8.04 -21.10 0.82
N TRP A 217 -7.94 -21.73 -0.33
CA TRP A 217 -6.76 -21.62 -1.21
C TRP A 217 -6.59 -20.22 -1.76
N TYR A 218 -7.68 -19.58 -2.17
CA TYR A 218 -7.66 -18.21 -2.65
C TYR A 218 -7.34 -17.18 -1.56
N SER A 219 -7.74 -17.43 -0.30
CA SER A 219 -7.41 -16.56 0.84
C SER A 219 -6.01 -16.80 1.41
N LYS A 220 -5.41 -17.97 1.17
CA LYS A 220 -3.99 -18.25 1.45
C LYS A 220 -3.13 -17.44 0.47
N GLN A 221 -2.05 -16.81 0.94
CA GLN A 221 -1.01 -16.22 0.07
C GLN A 221 -0.29 -17.32 -0.74
N SER A 222 -0.94 -17.80 -1.79
CA SER A 222 -0.51 -18.92 -2.62
C SER A 222 -0.51 -18.52 -4.10
N PHE A 223 0.07 -19.37 -4.95
CA PHE A 223 0.12 -19.17 -6.39
C PHE A 223 -1.25 -18.87 -7.03
N VAL A 224 -2.35 -19.49 -6.57
CA VAL A 224 -3.69 -19.24 -7.13
C VAL A 224 -4.13 -17.79 -6.90
N TYR A 225 -3.93 -17.25 -5.69
CA TYR A 225 -4.27 -15.86 -5.38
C TYR A 225 -3.46 -14.89 -6.24
N LYS A 226 -2.15 -15.13 -6.35
CA LYS A 226 -1.23 -14.25 -7.09
C LYS A 226 -1.54 -14.24 -8.58
N LEU A 227 -1.63 -15.42 -9.20
CA LEU A 227 -1.78 -15.54 -10.64
C LEU A 227 -3.17 -15.13 -11.12
N ILE A 228 -4.24 -15.46 -10.38
CA ILE A 228 -5.59 -15.06 -10.77
C ILE A 228 -5.77 -13.54 -10.65
N ASN A 229 -5.31 -12.92 -9.55
CA ASN A 229 -5.39 -11.46 -9.44
C ASN A 229 -4.51 -10.77 -10.46
N LYS A 230 -3.31 -11.28 -10.76
CA LYS A 230 -2.51 -10.81 -11.88
C LYS A 230 -3.30 -10.87 -13.18
N ALA A 231 -3.85 -12.03 -13.52
CA ALA A 231 -4.57 -12.24 -14.78
C ALA A 231 -5.83 -11.37 -14.92
N LEU A 232 -6.59 -11.17 -13.83
CA LEU A 232 -7.75 -10.28 -13.81
C LEU A 232 -7.38 -8.82 -14.04
N ARG A 233 -6.26 -8.38 -13.44
CA ARG A 233 -5.76 -6.99 -13.58
C ARG A 233 -5.22 -6.72 -14.98
N THR A 234 -4.44 -7.66 -15.52
CA THR A 234 -3.82 -7.52 -16.85
C THR A 234 -4.72 -7.97 -17.99
N GLU A 235 -5.98 -8.32 -17.72
CA GLU A 235 -6.92 -8.90 -18.68
C GLU A 235 -6.33 -10.09 -19.48
N ASP A 236 -5.48 -10.89 -18.83
CA ASP A 236 -4.81 -12.04 -19.45
C ASP A 236 -5.80 -13.21 -19.58
N VAL A 237 -6.52 -13.20 -20.70
CA VAL A 237 -7.56 -14.19 -21.03
C VAL A 237 -6.99 -15.61 -21.07
N ASP A 238 -5.77 -15.78 -21.57
CA ASP A 238 -5.14 -17.10 -21.69
C ASP A 238 -4.80 -17.67 -20.32
N LEU A 239 -4.28 -16.84 -19.42
CA LEU A 239 -4.01 -17.24 -18.04
C LEU A 239 -5.31 -17.53 -17.29
N LEU A 240 -6.34 -16.70 -17.43
CA LEU A 240 -7.66 -16.95 -16.85
C LEU A 240 -8.29 -18.25 -17.37
N TYR A 241 -8.16 -18.53 -18.67
CA TYR A 241 -8.60 -19.79 -19.28
C TYR A 241 -7.86 -21.00 -18.70
N LYS A 242 -6.55 -20.90 -18.47
CA LYS A 242 -5.77 -21.96 -17.81
C LYS A 242 -6.21 -22.16 -16.36
N PHE A 243 -6.64 -21.11 -15.68
CA PHE A 243 -7.19 -21.17 -14.31
C PHE A 243 -8.67 -21.52 -14.21
N ARG A 244 -9.37 -21.78 -15.34
CA ARG A 244 -10.82 -22.07 -15.38
C ARG A 244 -11.30 -23.13 -14.39
N PHE A 245 -10.48 -24.15 -14.15
CA PHE A 245 -10.77 -25.22 -13.20
C PHE A 245 -10.98 -24.64 -11.79
N PHE A 246 -10.00 -23.91 -11.28
CA PHE A 246 -10.05 -23.31 -9.96
C PHE A 246 -11.01 -22.12 -9.89
N ILE A 247 -11.06 -21.26 -10.91
CA ILE A 247 -11.96 -20.10 -10.93
C ILE A 247 -13.42 -20.56 -10.87
N GLY A 248 -13.79 -21.63 -11.58
CA GLY A 248 -15.14 -22.18 -11.51
C GLY A 248 -15.50 -22.69 -10.11
N ASP A 249 -14.59 -23.40 -9.45
CA ASP A 249 -14.80 -23.88 -8.06
C ASP A 249 -14.87 -22.73 -7.05
N LEU A 250 -14.01 -21.72 -7.22
CA LEU A 250 -14.02 -20.51 -6.40
C LEU A 250 -15.34 -19.76 -6.55
N SER A 251 -15.79 -19.51 -7.78
CA SER A 251 -17.05 -18.81 -8.04
C SER A 251 -18.26 -19.60 -7.52
N GLY A 252 -18.28 -20.93 -7.69
CA GLY A 252 -19.32 -21.79 -7.12
C GLY A 252 -19.34 -21.77 -5.59
N SER A 253 -18.17 -21.80 -4.96
CA SER A 253 -18.04 -21.70 -3.50
C SER A 253 -18.51 -20.34 -2.98
N LEU A 254 -18.16 -19.25 -3.67
CA LEU A 254 -18.62 -17.89 -3.34
C LEU A 254 -20.13 -17.77 -3.48
N GLN A 255 -20.73 -18.35 -4.53
CA GLN A 255 -22.19 -18.39 -4.70
C GLN A 255 -22.87 -19.13 -3.55
N CYS A 256 -22.34 -20.30 -3.15
CA CYS A 256 -22.87 -21.05 -2.00
C CYS A 256 -22.79 -20.23 -0.69
N GLN A 257 -21.67 -19.53 -0.45
CA GLN A 257 -21.54 -18.64 0.71
C GLN A 257 -22.53 -17.47 0.64
N HIS A 258 -22.72 -16.88 -0.53
CA HIS A 258 -23.69 -15.82 -0.74
C HIS A 258 -25.11 -16.28 -0.42
N GLU A 259 -25.53 -17.46 -0.92
CA GLU A 259 -26.85 -18.03 -0.62
C GLU A 259 -27.07 -18.28 0.88
N LYS A 260 -26.02 -18.70 1.60
CA LYS A 260 -26.10 -18.87 3.07
C LYS A 260 -26.31 -17.53 3.77
N ILE A 261 -25.62 -16.47 3.32
CA ILE A 261 -25.77 -15.12 3.88
C ILE A 261 -27.17 -14.57 3.61
N VAL A 262 -27.69 -14.72 2.38
CA VAL A 262 -29.03 -14.25 2.01
C VAL A 262 -30.13 -14.97 2.80
N LYS A 263 -29.94 -16.25 3.12
CA LYS A 263 -30.86 -17.03 3.97
C LYS A 263 -30.76 -16.70 5.46
N SER A 264 -29.75 -15.95 5.89
CA SER A 264 -29.58 -15.57 7.29
C SER A 264 -30.56 -14.47 7.72
N GLU A 265 -30.76 -14.30 9.03
CA GLU A 265 -31.58 -13.21 9.57
C GLU A 265 -30.89 -11.84 9.50
N GLU A 266 -29.60 -11.81 9.15
CA GLU A 266 -28.76 -10.62 9.09
C GLU A 266 -29.30 -9.62 8.05
N LYS A 267 -29.65 -8.40 8.47
CA LYS A 267 -30.15 -7.35 7.57
C LYS A 267 -29.02 -6.58 6.89
N ILE A 268 -27.93 -6.35 7.61
CA ILE A 268 -26.78 -5.58 7.18
C ILE A 268 -25.53 -6.39 7.50
N LEU A 269 -24.75 -6.71 6.48
CA LEU A 269 -23.44 -7.32 6.60
C LEU A 269 -22.36 -6.24 6.61
N ASN A 270 -21.64 -6.13 7.72
CA ASN A 270 -20.48 -5.26 7.83
C ASN A 270 -19.22 -6.03 7.46
N VAL A 271 -18.46 -5.52 6.50
CA VAL A 271 -17.14 -6.05 6.15
C VAL A 271 -16.13 -4.92 6.02
N TYR A 272 -14.86 -5.25 6.26
CA TYR A 272 -13.77 -4.31 6.35
C TYR A 272 -12.64 -4.71 5.40
N ARG A 273 -11.96 -3.72 4.84
CA ARG A 273 -10.73 -3.90 4.05
C ARG A 273 -9.71 -2.85 4.47
N GLY A 274 -8.57 -3.29 4.99
CA GLY A 274 -7.42 -2.39 5.16
C GLY A 274 -6.56 -2.39 3.90
N VAL A 275 -6.19 -1.20 3.46
CA VAL A 275 -5.36 -0.98 2.27
C VAL A 275 -4.38 0.17 2.54
N ILE A 276 -3.29 0.19 1.77
CA ILE A 276 -2.41 1.35 1.64
C ILE A 276 -2.60 1.82 0.19
N LEU A 277 -3.11 3.03 0.03
CA LEU A 277 -3.43 3.67 -1.26
C LEU A 277 -2.39 4.73 -1.59
N ASP A 278 -2.20 5.02 -2.87
CA ASP A 278 -1.50 6.24 -3.25
C ASP A 278 -2.38 7.46 -2.91
N ARG A 279 -1.75 8.60 -2.60
CA ARG A 279 -2.48 9.84 -2.29
C ARG A 279 -3.43 10.24 -3.43
N GLU A 280 -3.00 10.11 -4.69
CA GLU A 280 -3.86 10.38 -5.85
C GLU A 280 -5.09 9.46 -5.91
N GLU A 281 -4.94 8.17 -5.58
CA GLU A 281 -6.06 7.21 -5.57
C GLU A 281 -7.04 7.53 -4.45
N PHE A 282 -6.52 7.90 -3.29
CA PHE A 282 -7.32 8.34 -2.16
C PHE A 282 -8.09 9.64 -2.49
N ASP A 283 -7.44 10.60 -3.14
CA ASP A 283 -8.06 11.84 -3.56
C ASP A 283 -9.16 11.58 -4.61
N LYS A 284 -8.93 10.70 -5.59
CA LYS A 284 -9.96 10.24 -6.54
C LYS A 284 -11.17 9.63 -5.85
N LEU A 285 -10.95 8.79 -4.84
CA LEU A 285 -12.03 8.19 -4.06
C LEU A 285 -12.84 9.25 -3.29
N LYS A 286 -12.15 10.26 -2.74
CA LYS A 286 -12.77 11.39 -2.03
C LYS A 286 -13.58 12.30 -2.93
N GLU A 287 -13.11 12.54 -4.16
CA GLU A 287 -13.81 13.35 -5.17
C GLU A 287 -15.05 12.65 -5.74
N ASN A 288 -15.10 11.32 -5.68
CA ASN A 288 -16.19 10.50 -6.24
C ASN A 288 -17.04 9.84 -5.14
N GLN A 289 -17.23 10.52 -4.01
CA GLN A 289 -18.19 10.10 -2.98
C GLN A 289 -19.60 9.95 -3.59
N GLU A 290 -20.38 9.00 -3.07
CA GLU A 290 -21.74 8.65 -3.52
C GLU A 290 -21.82 7.98 -4.91
N LYS A 291 -20.71 7.87 -5.65
CA LYS A 291 -20.67 7.13 -6.92
C LYS A 291 -20.48 5.62 -6.72
N LEU A 292 -20.94 4.84 -7.69
CA LEU A 292 -20.65 3.41 -7.79
C LEU A 292 -19.19 3.20 -8.17
N ILE A 293 -18.53 2.24 -7.54
CA ILE A 293 -17.14 1.89 -7.81
C ILE A 293 -17.08 0.50 -8.44
N SER A 294 -16.38 0.38 -9.56
CA SER A 294 -15.96 -0.88 -10.15
C SER A 294 -14.45 -1.06 -9.98
N THR A 295 -14.03 -2.29 -9.66
CA THR A 295 -12.62 -2.66 -9.50
C THR A 295 -12.26 -3.86 -10.39
N ASN A 296 -11.06 -3.86 -10.97
CA ASN A 296 -10.58 -4.97 -11.81
C ASN A 296 -10.03 -6.15 -10.96
N GLY A 297 -10.92 -6.83 -10.23
CA GLY A 297 -10.57 -8.03 -9.46
C GLY A 297 -11.51 -8.36 -8.30
N TYR A 298 -11.23 -9.45 -7.58
CA TYR A 298 -11.96 -9.78 -6.36
C TYR A 298 -11.50 -8.90 -5.20
N LEU A 299 -12.44 -8.21 -4.56
CA LEU A 299 -12.18 -7.45 -3.34
C LEU A 299 -12.27 -8.39 -2.11
N SER A 300 -11.12 -8.74 -1.53
CA SER A 300 -11.07 -9.56 -0.32
C SER A 300 -11.35 -8.72 0.93
N THR A 301 -12.50 -8.96 1.57
CA THR A 301 -12.95 -8.27 2.78
C THR A 301 -13.04 -9.21 3.98
N SER A 302 -13.07 -8.66 5.19
CA SER A 302 -13.11 -9.39 6.46
C SER A 302 -14.24 -8.88 7.34
N ARG A 303 -14.95 -9.76 8.06
CA ARG A 303 -15.86 -9.35 9.14
C ARG A 303 -15.10 -8.84 10.37
N ASP A 304 -13.85 -9.27 10.55
CA ASP A 304 -12.97 -8.80 11.62
C ASP A 304 -12.26 -7.51 11.23
N ARG A 305 -12.62 -6.42 11.91
CA ARG A 305 -12.02 -5.09 11.77
C ARG A 305 -10.55 -5.07 12.14
N SER A 306 -10.14 -5.81 13.18
CA SER A 306 -8.76 -5.85 13.66
C SER A 306 -7.85 -6.52 12.64
N LEU A 307 -8.32 -7.63 12.06
CA LEU A 307 -7.63 -8.28 10.95
C LEU A 307 -7.50 -7.32 9.76
N ALA A 308 -8.57 -6.62 9.37
CA ALA A 308 -8.52 -5.64 8.29
C ALA A 308 -7.51 -4.50 8.58
N LEU A 309 -7.51 -3.95 9.79
CA LEU A 309 -6.56 -2.93 10.24
C LEU A 309 -5.11 -3.37 10.11
N SER A 310 -4.80 -4.63 10.39
CA SER A 310 -3.43 -5.16 10.25
C SER A 310 -2.87 -5.05 8.82
N PHE A 311 -3.75 -4.97 7.81
CA PHE A 311 -3.35 -4.76 6.42
C PHE A 311 -3.10 -3.28 6.07
N ALA A 312 -3.79 -2.35 6.74
CA ALA A 312 -3.62 -0.91 6.58
C ALA A 312 -2.42 -0.38 7.38
N LEU A 313 -2.23 -0.85 8.62
CA LEU A 313 -1.21 -0.37 9.55
C LEU A 313 0.19 -0.97 9.31
N LYS A 314 0.45 -1.54 8.12
CA LYS A 314 1.78 -2.06 7.82
C LYS A 314 2.76 -0.88 7.70
N PRO A 315 3.92 -0.93 8.38
CA PRO A 315 4.88 0.16 8.33
C PRO A 315 5.35 0.36 6.89
N THR A 316 5.25 1.61 6.42
CA THR A 316 5.70 2.04 5.10
C THR A 316 6.59 3.28 5.27
N LYS A 317 7.68 3.35 4.51
CA LYS A 317 8.57 4.52 4.48
C LYS A 317 8.14 5.56 3.43
N ARG A 318 7.16 5.22 2.59
CA ARG A 318 6.61 6.10 1.57
C ARG A 318 5.70 7.16 2.20
N ILE A 319 5.96 8.42 1.88
CA ILE A 319 5.23 9.60 2.42
C ILE A 319 4.00 9.91 1.53
N ASP A 320 4.02 9.41 0.30
CA ASP A 320 3.02 9.60 -0.75
C ASP A 320 1.88 8.56 -0.72
N VAL A 321 1.88 7.68 0.30
CA VAL A 321 0.81 6.70 0.51
C VAL A 321 -0.02 6.99 1.75
N ILE A 322 -1.28 6.60 1.71
CA ILE A 322 -2.28 6.78 2.76
C ILE A 322 -2.79 5.42 3.20
N SER A 323 -2.76 5.16 4.50
CA SER A 323 -3.40 3.97 5.07
C SER A 323 -4.89 4.21 5.21
N ALA A 324 -5.70 3.39 4.54
CA ALA A 324 -7.15 3.51 4.55
C ALA A 324 -7.81 2.22 5.06
N LEU A 325 -8.87 2.38 5.85
CA LEU A 325 -9.75 1.30 6.24
C LEU A 325 -11.11 1.53 5.60
N PHE A 326 -11.47 0.68 4.65
CA PHE A 326 -12.83 0.65 4.11
C PHE A 326 -13.75 -0.05 5.10
N HIS A 327 -14.86 0.60 5.43
CA HIS A 327 -16.00 -0.01 6.11
C HIS A 327 -17.14 -0.11 5.09
N ILE A 328 -17.45 -1.33 4.68
CA ILE A 328 -18.43 -1.62 3.65
C ILE A 328 -19.68 -2.18 4.33
N ARG A 329 -20.81 -1.50 4.14
CA ARG A 329 -22.13 -1.92 4.64
C ARG A 329 -22.94 -2.53 3.49
N CYS A 330 -23.20 -3.82 3.57
CA CYS A 330 -23.97 -4.54 2.56
C CYS A 330 -25.39 -4.80 3.06
N HIS A 331 -26.41 -4.22 2.41
CA HIS A 331 -27.81 -4.43 2.74
C HIS A 331 -28.34 -5.75 2.16
N ILE A 332 -28.14 -6.87 2.87
CA ILE A 332 -28.39 -8.24 2.37
C ILE A 332 -29.80 -8.42 1.78
N LYS A 333 -30.83 -7.84 2.39
CA LYS A 333 -32.23 -8.01 1.93
C LYS A 333 -32.59 -7.22 0.67
N GLN A 334 -31.74 -6.27 0.28
CA GLN A 334 -31.87 -5.53 -0.98
C GLN A 334 -30.99 -6.14 -2.09
N ILE A 335 -30.17 -7.15 -1.75
CA ILE A 335 -29.36 -7.88 -2.73
C ILE A 335 -30.28 -8.93 -3.39
N ASP A 336 -30.78 -8.61 -4.59
CA ASP A 336 -31.33 -9.65 -5.46
C ASP A 336 -30.17 -10.54 -5.97
N LYS A 337 -30.48 -11.74 -6.49
CA LYS A 337 -29.51 -12.80 -6.88
C LYS A 337 -28.39 -12.34 -7.81
N ASN A 338 -28.49 -11.15 -8.40
CA ASN A 338 -27.54 -10.60 -9.34
C ASN A 338 -26.97 -9.28 -8.80
N ILE A 339 -25.69 -9.34 -8.43
CA ILE A 339 -24.75 -8.24 -8.26
C ILE A 339 -24.76 -7.62 -6.85
N ILE A 340 -23.64 -7.85 -6.14
CA ILE A 340 -23.30 -7.15 -4.91
C ILE A 340 -22.85 -5.74 -5.30
N PHE A 341 -23.71 -4.75 -5.09
CA PHE A 341 -23.27 -3.36 -5.01
C PHE A 341 -22.88 -3.08 -3.56
N ALA A 342 -21.63 -2.71 -3.35
CA ALA A 342 -21.17 -2.16 -2.09
C ALA A 342 -21.45 -0.66 -2.10
N ASP A 343 -22.25 -0.20 -1.14
CA ASP A 343 -22.43 1.22 -0.88
C ASP A 343 -21.24 1.70 -0.02
N ILE A 344 -20.39 2.55 -0.59
CA ILE A 344 -19.26 3.17 0.12
C ILE A 344 -19.72 4.54 0.62
N ASN A 345 -20.75 4.54 1.47
CA ASN A 345 -21.24 5.75 2.13
C ASN A 345 -20.27 6.29 3.19
N GLU A 346 -19.27 5.51 3.62
CA GLU A 346 -18.32 5.92 4.65
C GLU A 346 -16.87 5.58 4.26
N PHE A 347 -16.15 6.59 3.77
CA PHE A 347 -14.70 6.61 3.86
C PHE A 347 -14.31 7.03 5.28
N SER A 348 -13.74 6.12 6.06
CA SER A 348 -12.89 6.56 7.16
C SER A 348 -11.50 6.79 6.61
N ASP A 349 -11.18 8.05 6.33
CA ASP A 349 -9.82 8.51 6.51
C ASP A 349 -9.41 8.10 7.93
N LEU A 350 -8.20 7.57 8.13
CA LEU A 350 -7.62 7.42 9.47
C LEU A 350 -7.25 8.81 10.03
N GLY A 351 -8.12 9.79 9.80
CA GLY A 351 -8.30 11.00 10.59
C GLY A 351 -8.82 10.65 11.98
N GLU A 352 -8.17 9.73 12.69
CA GLU A 352 -8.20 9.77 14.15
C GLU A 352 -7.72 11.14 14.61
N TYR A 353 -6.80 11.77 13.89
CA TYR A 353 -6.41 13.17 14.10
C TYR A 353 -7.53 14.16 13.72
N ASP A 354 -8.33 13.95 12.68
CA ASP A 354 -9.47 14.85 12.36
C ASP A 354 -10.63 14.69 13.35
N LYS A 355 -10.93 13.46 13.77
CA LYS A 355 -11.92 13.17 14.80
C LYS A 355 -11.44 13.68 16.16
N SER A 356 -10.17 13.45 16.50
CA SER A 356 -9.53 13.95 17.72
C SER A 356 -9.45 15.48 17.72
N GLN A 357 -9.11 16.10 16.59
CA GLN A 357 -9.14 17.55 16.43
C GLN A 357 -10.56 18.10 16.62
N LYS A 358 -11.58 17.52 15.97
CA LYS A 358 -12.98 17.92 16.15
C LYS A 358 -13.44 17.73 17.60
N TYR A 359 -13.08 16.63 18.23
CA TYR A 359 -13.39 16.33 19.62
C TYR A 359 -12.74 17.34 20.58
N PHE A 360 -11.44 17.63 20.40
CA PHE A 360 -10.75 18.64 21.20
C PHE A 360 -11.24 20.06 20.91
N GLN A 361 -11.64 20.38 19.67
CA GLN A 361 -12.27 21.67 19.33
C GLN A 361 -13.65 21.82 19.98
N GLN A 362 -14.44 20.75 20.06
CA GLN A 362 -15.71 20.74 20.80
C GLN A 362 -15.46 20.94 22.29
N LEU A 363 -14.56 20.15 22.90
CA LEU A 363 -14.16 20.32 24.30
C LEU A 363 -13.60 21.72 24.60
N PHE A 364 -12.88 22.33 23.66
CA PHE A 364 -12.36 23.69 23.82
C PHE A 364 -13.48 24.74 23.95
N THR A 365 -14.60 24.50 23.27
CA THR A 365 -15.78 25.36 23.28
C THR A 365 -16.55 25.25 24.61
N ASP A 366 -16.59 24.04 25.17
CA ASP A 366 -17.38 23.71 26.37
C ASP A 366 -16.59 23.80 27.70
N SER A 367 -15.28 24.05 27.65
CA SER A 367 -14.39 24.03 28.82
C SER A 367 -14.15 25.40 29.48
N ASN A 368 -13.88 25.36 30.79
CA ASN A 368 -13.39 26.51 31.57
C ASN A 368 -11.92 26.82 31.23
N ASP A 369 -11.45 28.04 31.57
CA ASP A 369 -10.09 28.52 31.25
C ASP A 369 -8.96 27.62 31.74
N GLU A 370 -9.17 26.86 32.83
CA GLU A 370 -8.14 26.02 33.43
C GLU A 370 -7.82 24.74 32.61
N ASP A 371 -8.81 24.18 31.90
CA ASP A 371 -8.65 22.98 31.05
C ASP A 371 -8.27 23.32 29.61
N ARG A 372 -8.50 24.57 29.19
CA ARG A 372 -8.21 25.06 27.84
C ARG A 372 -6.75 24.87 27.43
N ALA A 373 -5.81 25.09 28.34
CA ALA A 373 -4.39 24.94 28.03
C ALA A 373 -3.99 23.50 27.65
N TRP A 374 -4.58 22.49 28.30
CA TRP A 374 -4.34 21.09 27.94
C TRP A 374 -5.03 20.71 26.64
N ILE A 375 -6.22 21.26 26.40
CA ILE A 375 -6.94 21.04 25.15
C ILE A 375 -6.17 21.66 23.98
N GLU A 376 -5.62 22.87 24.13
CA GLU A 376 -4.75 23.51 23.13
C GLU A 376 -3.48 22.71 22.89
N TYR A 377 -2.82 22.21 23.94
CA TYR A 377 -1.67 21.31 23.80
C TYR A 377 -2.04 20.04 23.01
N ASN A 378 -3.17 19.40 23.33
CA ASN A 378 -3.61 18.19 22.64
C ASN A 378 -3.98 18.46 21.17
N ILE A 379 -4.57 19.63 20.86
CA ILE A 379 -4.78 20.07 19.46
C ILE A 379 -3.42 20.25 18.76
N GLY A 380 -2.44 20.85 19.44
CA GLY A 380 -1.07 20.97 18.94
C GLY A 380 -0.42 19.62 18.64
N GLN A 381 -0.57 18.64 19.52
CA GLN A 381 -0.07 17.26 19.33
C GLN A 381 -0.71 16.60 18.12
N VAL A 382 -2.03 16.75 17.96
CA VAL A 382 -2.77 16.24 16.81
C VAL A 382 -2.28 16.87 15.51
N LEU A 383 -2.06 18.19 15.49
CA LEU A 383 -1.52 18.90 14.32
C LEU A 383 -0.07 18.55 14.01
N LEU A 384 0.75 18.31 15.04
CA LEU A 384 2.12 17.81 14.90
C LEU A 384 2.12 16.45 14.21
N CYS A 385 1.23 15.53 14.61
CA CYS A 385 1.08 14.23 13.98
C CYS A 385 0.55 14.30 12.54
N LYS A 386 -0.24 15.33 12.19
CA LYS A 386 -0.67 15.63 10.82
C LYS A 386 0.40 16.27 9.94
N GLY A 387 1.53 16.67 10.51
CA GLY A 387 2.58 17.41 9.80
C GLY A 387 2.29 18.91 9.62
N GLU A 388 1.25 19.45 10.25
CA GLU A 388 0.92 20.88 10.22
C GLU A 388 1.72 21.67 11.27
N TRP A 389 3.05 21.64 11.15
CA TRP A 389 3.99 22.10 12.19
C TRP A 389 3.83 23.56 12.59
N ASN A 390 3.54 24.45 11.64
CA ASN A 390 3.35 25.88 11.93
C ASN A 390 2.11 26.11 12.79
N LYS A 391 0.99 25.42 12.48
CA LYS A 391 -0.23 25.52 13.30
C LYS A 391 -0.06 24.82 14.64
N ALA A 392 0.62 23.67 14.67
CA ALA A 392 0.96 22.99 15.92
C ALA A 392 1.75 23.93 16.85
N ARG A 393 2.70 24.69 16.29
CA ARG A 393 3.47 25.69 17.03
C ARG A 393 2.58 26.79 17.61
N GLU A 394 1.65 27.35 16.84
CA GLU A 394 0.71 28.37 17.33
C GLU A 394 -0.17 27.86 18.50
N TYR A 395 -0.57 26.59 18.48
CA TYR A 395 -1.34 25.98 19.57
C TYR A 395 -0.47 25.70 20.80
N TYR A 396 0.79 25.26 20.62
CA TYR A 396 1.74 25.13 21.72
C TYR A 396 2.08 26.46 22.36
N ASP A 397 2.32 27.52 21.59
CA ASP A 397 2.64 28.84 22.16
C ASP A 397 1.45 29.38 22.97
N ARG A 398 0.21 29.19 22.50
CA ARG A 398 -1.00 29.53 23.26
C ARG A 398 -1.14 28.72 24.55
N ALA A 399 -0.95 27.41 24.47
CA ALA A 399 -1.00 26.52 25.64
C ALA A 399 0.05 26.93 26.68
N TYR A 400 1.27 27.25 26.24
CA TYR A 400 2.36 27.69 27.10
C TYR A 400 2.03 29.00 27.83
N ASP A 401 1.56 30.00 27.09
CA ASP A 401 1.17 31.30 27.64
C ASP A 401 0.03 31.17 28.65
N SER A 402 -0.97 30.33 28.36
CA SER A 402 -2.09 30.04 29.26
C SER A 402 -1.61 29.37 30.55
N MET A 403 -0.74 28.36 30.45
CA MET A 403 -0.13 27.68 31.60
C MET A 403 0.68 28.63 32.49
N MET A 404 1.40 29.60 31.89
CA MET A 404 2.21 30.57 32.63
C MET A 404 1.41 31.70 33.26
N LYS A 405 0.29 32.11 32.64
CA LYS A 405 -0.61 33.15 33.19
C LYS A 405 -1.55 32.64 34.28
N ASN A 406 -1.73 31.33 34.40
CA ASN A 406 -2.52 30.72 35.47
C ASN A 406 -1.96 31.07 36.86
N LYS A 407 -2.82 31.14 37.89
CA LYS A 407 -2.46 31.48 39.27
C LYS A 407 -2.94 30.36 40.22
N PRO A 408 -2.04 29.47 40.68
CA PRO A 408 -0.59 29.48 40.50
C PRO A 408 -0.15 29.02 39.09
N ALA A 409 1.03 29.47 38.65
CA ALA A 409 1.57 29.13 37.34
C ALA A 409 1.83 27.63 37.21
N ARG A 410 1.41 27.04 36.09
CA ARG A 410 1.52 25.61 35.80
C ARG A 410 2.88 25.26 35.21
N ILE A 411 3.94 25.64 35.92
CA ILE A 411 5.34 25.50 35.45
C ILE A 411 5.66 24.03 35.11
N LYS A 412 5.16 23.07 35.91
CA LYS A 412 5.37 21.64 35.66
C LYS A 412 4.82 21.21 34.29
N ASP A 413 3.60 21.64 33.96
CA ASP A 413 2.90 21.20 32.74
C ASP A 413 3.53 21.81 31.48
N SER A 414 4.13 23.00 31.61
CA SER A 414 4.84 23.68 30.51
C SER A 414 5.97 22.84 29.90
N ALA A 415 6.51 21.85 30.63
CA ALA A 415 7.53 20.93 30.13
C ALA A 415 7.00 20.00 29.01
N HIS A 416 5.70 19.71 28.95
CA HIS A 416 5.13 18.94 27.84
C HIS A 416 5.12 19.77 26.56
N VAL A 417 4.70 21.04 26.67
CA VAL A 417 4.65 21.99 25.55
C VAL A 417 6.05 22.27 25.00
N LEU A 418 7.04 22.51 25.86
CA LEU A 418 8.43 22.72 25.44
C LEU A 418 9.00 21.50 24.69
N SER A 419 8.64 20.28 25.13
CA SER A 419 9.02 19.06 24.43
C SER A 419 8.35 18.96 23.06
N GLY A 420 7.06 19.28 22.95
CA GLY A 420 6.35 19.31 21.66
C GLY A 420 6.93 20.33 20.68
N ILE A 421 7.41 21.48 21.18
CA ILE A 421 8.14 22.48 20.38
C ILE A 421 9.50 21.93 19.92
N GLY A 422 10.25 21.27 20.81
CA GLY A 422 11.50 20.59 20.45
C GLY A 422 11.28 19.54 19.34
N ASP A 423 10.20 18.76 19.45
CA ASP A 423 9.83 17.78 18.44
C ASP A 423 9.52 18.43 17.08
N ILE A 424 8.84 19.58 17.04
CA ILE A 424 8.63 20.35 15.81
C ILE A 424 9.97 20.78 15.20
N LEU A 425 10.85 21.38 15.99
CA LEU A 425 12.13 21.90 15.50
C LEU A 425 13.03 20.78 14.97
N ARG A 426 13.04 19.63 15.64
CA ARG A 426 13.73 18.43 15.16
C ARG A 426 13.17 17.96 13.82
N LYS A 427 11.84 17.92 13.65
CA LYS A 427 11.21 17.55 12.37
C LYS A 427 11.53 18.55 11.24
N GLN A 428 11.82 19.80 11.58
CA GLN A 428 12.28 20.84 10.66
C GLN A 428 13.81 20.83 10.42
N GLY A 429 14.56 19.90 11.03
CA GLY A 429 16.02 19.80 10.88
C GLY A 429 16.81 20.81 11.71
N LYS A 430 16.18 21.51 12.65
CA LYS A 430 16.80 22.50 13.54
C LYS A 430 17.23 21.87 14.87
N TYR A 431 18.23 20.99 14.80
CA TYR A 431 18.63 20.15 15.93
C TYR A 431 19.17 20.93 17.13
N ASP A 432 19.99 21.97 16.91
CA ASP A 432 20.53 22.80 18.01
C ASP A 432 19.43 23.54 18.78
N GLU A 433 18.44 24.07 18.06
CA GLU A 433 17.28 24.73 18.68
C GLU A 433 16.40 23.69 19.40
N ALA A 434 16.15 22.52 18.79
CA ALA A 434 15.38 21.44 19.42
C ALA A 434 16.01 20.98 20.75
N LEU A 435 17.34 20.85 20.77
CA LEU A 435 18.09 20.48 21.96
C LEU A 435 17.92 21.48 23.11
N ASP A 436 17.94 22.80 22.84
CA ASP A 436 17.67 23.82 23.87
C ASP A 436 16.28 23.62 24.50
N TYR A 437 15.25 23.42 23.66
CA TYR A 437 13.88 23.21 24.13
C TYR A 437 13.71 21.92 24.94
N HIS A 438 14.31 20.80 24.51
CA HIS A 438 14.28 19.54 25.27
C HIS A 438 15.07 19.64 26.59
N GLN A 439 16.20 20.35 26.62
CA GLN A 439 16.96 20.59 27.86
C GLN A 439 16.21 21.48 28.86
N ARG A 440 15.50 22.50 28.38
CA ARG A 440 14.63 23.34 29.23
C ARG A 440 13.47 22.52 29.80
N ALA A 441 12.86 21.66 29.01
CA ALA A 441 11.83 20.72 29.49
C ALA A 441 12.40 19.76 30.54
N LEU A 442 13.63 19.27 30.36
CA LEU A 442 14.30 18.36 31.29
C LEU A 442 14.55 19.02 32.65
N LYS A 443 15.10 20.24 32.67
CA LYS A 443 15.33 21.00 33.91
C LYS A 443 14.05 21.18 34.72
N ILE A 444 12.91 21.39 34.06
CA ILE A 444 11.61 21.46 34.73
C ILE A 444 11.24 20.09 35.29
N ARG A 445 11.32 19.02 34.48
CA ARG A 445 10.95 17.67 34.93
C ARG A 445 11.80 17.18 36.09
N GLU A 446 13.10 17.44 36.10
CA GLU A 446 14.01 17.09 37.21
C GLU A 446 13.68 17.83 38.52
N LYS A 447 13.12 19.05 38.42
CA LYS A 447 12.69 19.82 39.59
C LYS A 447 11.41 19.26 40.23
N TYR A 448 10.53 18.66 39.43
CA TYR A 448 9.18 18.26 39.86
C TYR A 448 8.99 16.74 39.96
N TYR A 449 9.88 15.93 39.39
CA TYR A 449 9.80 14.47 39.39
C TYR A 449 11.08 13.83 39.95
N PRO A 450 10.97 12.70 40.66
CA PRO A 450 12.13 11.96 41.13
C PRO A 450 12.91 11.34 39.97
N PHE A 451 14.20 11.10 40.20
CA PHE A 451 15.07 10.41 39.26
C PHE A 451 14.46 9.06 38.82
N GLY A 452 14.43 8.80 37.51
CA GLY A 452 13.83 7.60 36.92
C GLY A 452 12.34 7.71 36.54
N HIS A 453 11.72 8.88 36.72
CA HIS A 453 10.35 9.11 36.22
C HIS A 453 10.27 8.95 34.69
N VAL A 454 9.13 8.45 34.21
CA VAL A 454 8.91 8.17 32.77
C VAL A 454 9.13 9.41 31.90
N ASP A 455 8.69 10.58 32.36
CA ASP A 455 8.85 11.84 31.62
C ASP A 455 10.31 12.32 31.52
N ILE A 456 11.15 11.97 32.50
CA ILE A 456 12.60 12.24 32.45
C ILE A 456 13.25 11.29 31.46
N SER A 457 12.86 10.01 31.48
CA SER A 457 13.34 8.99 30.54
C SER A 457 12.98 9.33 29.09
N TYR A 458 11.75 9.80 28.85
CA TYR A 458 11.32 10.28 27.53
C TYR A 458 12.17 11.44 27.04
N ASN A 459 12.49 12.40 27.92
CA ASN A 459 13.35 13.53 27.55
C ASN A 459 14.79 13.12 27.24
N PHE A 460 15.38 12.16 27.96
CA PHE A 460 16.69 11.63 27.59
C PHE A 460 16.67 10.91 26.24
N SER A 461 15.58 10.22 25.92
CA SER A 461 15.40 9.61 24.60
C SER A 461 15.29 10.66 23.49
N SER A 462 14.59 11.78 23.73
CA SER A 462 14.56 12.91 22.79
C SER A 462 15.96 13.46 22.60
N ILE A 463 16.63 13.89 23.69
CA ILE A 463 18.01 14.42 23.66
C ILE A 463 18.98 13.48 22.93
N GLY A 464 18.88 12.16 23.16
CA GLY A 464 19.70 11.17 22.48
C GLY A 464 19.41 10.98 20.98
N CYS A 465 18.27 11.46 20.49
CA CYS A 465 17.97 11.53 19.05
C CYS A 465 18.47 12.82 18.38
N GLU A 466 18.92 13.81 19.15
CA GLU A 466 19.48 15.06 18.63
C GLU A 466 21.01 15.04 18.47
N TYR A 467 21.70 14.08 19.10
CA TYR A 467 23.13 13.78 18.93
C TYR A 467 23.33 12.56 18.03
#